data_AF-A0A936C2Z6-F1
#
_entry.id   AF-A0A936C2Z6-F1
#
_cell.length_a   1.000
_cell.length_b   1.000
_cell.length_c   1.000
_cell.angle_alpha   90.00
_cell.angle_beta   90.00
_cell.angle_gamma   90.00
#
_symmetry.space_group_name_H-M   'P 1'
#
loop_
_entity.id
_entity.type
_entity.pdbx_description
1 polymer ?
#
loop_
_entity_poly.entity_id
_entity_poly.type
_entity_poly.pdbx_seq_one_letter_code
_entity_poly.pdbx_strand_id
1 'polypeptide(L)'
;MLRAEERSVRERMSSLVRTAFPQVPVVLDAPAQMRALVMEMRPDRNADALIPLAAELARLSATDSIQDLQYSGGVLTATLRGRSREADASFVQAAAASADRGFDTRLQDGVVRIARRQAEP
;
A
#
# COMPACT_ATOMS: atom_id res chain seq x y z
N MET A 1 -35.96 -17.36 7.48
CA MET A 1 -36.04 -17.89 8.86
C MET A 1 -34.73 -18.53 9.31
N LEU A 2 -34.12 -19.45 8.55
CA LEU A 2 -32.84 -20.12 8.89
C LEU A 2 -31.72 -19.20 9.46
N ARG A 3 -31.44 -18.06 8.81
CA ARG A 3 -30.35 -17.15 9.23
C ARG A 3 -30.55 -16.46 10.58
N ALA A 4 -31.80 -16.37 11.06
CA ALA A 4 -32.12 -15.79 12.37
C ALA A 4 -31.95 -16.87 13.46
N GLU A 5 -32.36 -18.09 13.17
CA GLU A 5 -32.16 -19.25 14.05
C GLU A 5 -30.68 -19.57 14.23
N GLU A 6 -29.90 -19.62 13.15
CA GLU A 6 -28.44 -19.81 13.18
C GLU A 6 -27.73 -18.77 14.04
N ARG A 7 -28.16 -17.51 13.97
CA ARG A 7 -27.62 -16.43 14.81
C ARG A 7 -27.96 -16.66 16.28
N SER A 8 -29.21 -16.99 16.59
CA SER A 8 -29.62 -17.24 17.98
C SER A 8 -28.92 -18.46 18.59
N VAL A 9 -28.68 -19.51 17.79
CA VAL A 9 -27.95 -20.71 18.22
C VAL A 9 -26.48 -20.37 18.48
N ARG A 10 -25.87 -19.58 17.61
CA ARG A 10 -24.48 -19.11 17.76
C ARG A 10 -24.30 -18.24 19.00
N GLU A 11 -25.24 -17.32 19.26
CA GLU A 11 -25.21 -16.45 20.45
C GLU A 11 -25.36 -17.26 21.75
N ARG A 12 -26.27 -18.25 21.77
CA ARG A 12 -26.42 -19.15 22.92
C ARG A 12 -25.17 -19.99 23.17
N MET A 13 -24.57 -20.57 22.13
CA MET A 13 -23.31 -21.30 22.25
C MET A 13 -22.18 -20.40 22.75
N SER A 14 -22.07 -19.18 22.23
CA SER A 14 -21.05 -18.22 22.67
C SER A 14 -21.20 -17.84 24.14
N SER A 15 -22.45 -17.64 24.61
CA SER A 15 -22.73 -17.36 26.02
C SER A 15 -22.33 -18.53 26.92
N LEU A 16 -22.72 -19.77 26.57
CA LEU A 16 -22.43 -20.96 27.37
C LEU A 16 -20.92 -21.21 27.52
N VAL A 17 -20.16 -21.04 26.44
CA VAL A 17 -18.71 -21.29 26.45
C VAL A 17 -17.96 -20.21 27.25
N ARG A 18 -18.39 -18.94 27.17
CA ARG A 18 -17.80 -17.85 27.98
C ARG A 18 -18.06 -18.04 29.48
N THR A 19 -19.23 -18.55 29.85
CA THR A 19 -19.56 -18.82 31.26
C THR A 19 -18.79 -20.02 31.79
N ALA A 20 -18.61 -21.07 30.99
CA ALA A 20 -17.93 -22.30 31.40
C ALA A 20 -16.40 -22.16 31.51
N PHE A 21 -15.78 -21.29 30.70
CA PHE A 21 -14.32 -21.14 30.65
C PHE A 21 -13.87 -19.66 30.67
N PRO A 22 -14.05 -18.95 31.80
CA PRO A 22 -13.79 -17.50 31.88
C PRO A 22 -12.32 -17.10 31.71
N GLN A 23 -11.38 -18.05 31.83
CA GLN A 23 -9.94 -17.82 31.74
C GLN A 23 -9.29 -18.42 30.47
N VAL A 24 -10.08 -19.06 29.60
CA VAL A 24 -9.56 -19.64 28.34
C VAL A 24 -9.97 -18.70 27.20
N PRO A 25 -9.03 -18.17 26.40
CA PRO A 25 -9.39 -17.37 25.23
C PRO A 25 -10.16 -18.23 24.23
N VAL A 26 -11.48 -18.05 24.20
CA VAL A 26 -12.39 -18.81 23.33
C VAL A 26 -12.23 -18.30 21.89
N VAL A 27 -11.57 -19.10 21.05
CA VAL A 27 -11.51 -18.88 19.60
C VAL A 27 -12.81 -19.37 18.97
N LEU A 28 -13.76 -18.47 18.75
CA LEU A 28 -15.10 -18.77 18.20
C LEU A 28 -15.09 -19.18 16.71
N ASP A 29 -14.06 -18.80 15.95
CA ASP A 29 -13.89 -19.15 14.54
C ASP A 29 -12.38 -19.17 14.20
N ALA A 30 -11.73 -20.30 14.47
CA ALA A 30 -10.30 -20.49 14.17
C ALA A 30 -9.97 -20.24 12.69
N PRO A 31 -10.79 -20.68 11.71
CA PRO A 31 -10.59 -20.32 10.31
C PRO A 31 -10.66 -18.82 10.00
N ALA A 32 -11.54 -18.05 10.65
CA ALA A 32 -11.60 -16.59 10.45
C ALA A 32 -10.39 -15.88 11.05
N GLN A 33 -9.93 -16.30 12.24
CA GLN A 33 -8.72 -15.75 12.86
C GLN A 33 -7.46 -16.09 12.07
N MET A 34 -7.33 -17.34 11.61
CA MET A 34 -6.24 -17.73 10.70
C MET A 34 -6.28 -16.93 9.40
N ARG A 35 -7.46 -16.66 8.82
CA ARG A 35 -7.57 -15.81 7.63
C ARG A 35 -7.11 -14.38 7.90
N ALA A 36 -7.45 -13.80 9.04
CA ALA A 36 -6.97 -12.47 9.44
C ALA A 36 -5.45 -12.45 9.62
N LEU A 37 -4.90 -13.43 10.35
CA LEU A 37 -3.46 -13.59 10.54
C LEU A 37 -2.72 -13.81 9.21
N VAL A 38 -3.27 -14.62 8.31
CA VAL A 38 -2.69 -14.81 6.97
C VAL A 38 -2.79 -13.54 6.13
N MET A 39 -3.82 -12.73 6.29
CA MET A 39 -3.90 -11.41 5.62
C MET A 39 -2.88 -10.42 6.18
N GLU A 40 -2.57 -10.46 7.48
CA GLU A 40 -1.48 -9.69 8.10
C GLU A 40 -0.10 -10.18 7.67
N MET A 41 0.07 -11.49 7.46
CA MET A 41 1.33 -12.11 7.01
C MET A 41 1.58 -11.98 5.50
N ARG A 42 0.57 -11.60 4.70
CA ARG A 42 0.82 -11.31 3.29
C ARG A 42 1.77 -10.12 3.20
N PRO A 43 2.80 -10.16 2.33
CA PRO A 43 3.61 -8.99 2.07
C PRO A 43 2.66 -7.85 1.77
N ASP A 44 2.84 -6.80 2.55
CA ASP A 44 1.99 -5.63 2.67
C ASP A 44 1.31 -5.28 1.33
N ARG A 45 -0.01 -5.02 1.31
CA ARG A 45 -0.75 -4.59 0.09
C ARG A 45 -0.03 -3.44 -0.65
N ASN A 46 0.85 -2.75 0.06
CA ASN A 46 1.81 -1.78 -0.40
C ASN A 46 2.79 -2.25 -1.50
N ALA A 47 3.17 -3.53 -1.59
CA ALA A 47 4.07 -4.02 -2.64
C ALA A 47 3.42 -3.91 -4.04
N ASP A 48 2.14 -4.24 -4.16
CA ASP A 48 1.37 -4.06 -5.39
C ASP A 48 1.22 -2.58 -5.77
N ALA A 49 1.18 -1.69 -4.78
CA ALA A 49 1.13 -0.24 -4.99
C ALA A 49 2.50 0.39 -5.33
N LEU A 50 3.60 -0.25 -4.91
CA LEU A 50 4.97 0.18 -5.21
C LEU A 50 5.34 -0.06 -6.68
N ILE A 51 4.95 -1.21 -7.24
CA ILE A 51 5.36 -1.64 -8.60
C ILE A 51 5.07 -0.56 -9.66
N PRO A 52 3.85 0.03 -9.73
CA PRO A 52 3.57 1.09 -10.69
C PRO A 52 4.40 2.36 -10.49
N LEU A 53 4.71 2.71 -9.24
CA LEU A 53 5.52 3.89 -8.91
C LEU A 53 6.98 3.68 -9.31
N ALA A 54 7.52 2.48 -9.07
CA ALA A 54 8.88 2.12 -9.48
C ALA A 54 9.01 2.09 -11.01
N ALA A 55 8.00 1.58 -11.72
CA ALA A 55 7.95 1.61 -13.18
C ALA A 55 7.90 3.05 -13.73
N GLU A 56 7.22 3.96 -13.03
CA GLU A 56 7.20 5.37 -13.39
C GLU A 56 8.54 6.06 -13.13
N LEU A 57 9.19 5.77 -11.99
CA LEU A 57 10.53 6.28 -11.69
C LEU A 57 11.55 5.89 -12.77
N ALA A 58 11.50 4.63 -13.23
CA ALA A 58 12.35 4.12 -14.30
C ALA A 58 12.12 4.80 -15.65
N ARG A 59 10.94 5.40 -15.89
CA ARG A 59 10.66 6.20 -17.09
C ARG A 59 11.18 7.63 -16.97
N LEU A 60 11.21 8.17 -15.75
CA LEU A 60 11.57 9.56 -15.47
C LEU A 60 13.08 9.78 -15.28
N SER A 61 13.81 8.71 -14.94
CA SER A 61 15.22 8.80 -14.57
C SER A 61 15.99 7.59 -15.05
N ALA A 62 17.26 7.82 -15.42
CA ALA A 62 18.18 6.72 -15.69
C ALA A 62 18.54 6.06 -14.35
N THR A 63 18.45 4.74 -14.26
CA THR A 63 18.58 3.97 -13.01
C THR A 63 19.92 4.21 -12.30
N ASP A 64 20.98 4.49 -13.06
CA ASP A 64 22.34 4.81 -12.60
C ASP A 64 22.45 6.16 -11.88
N SER A 65 21.44 7.03 -12.02
CA SER A 65 21.35 8.30 -11.30
C SER A 65 20.74 8.19 -9.90
N ILE A 66 20.14 7.04 -9.52
CA ILE A 66 19.46 6.89 -8.23
C ILE A 66 20.46 6.55 -7.13
N GLN A 67 20.55 7.42 -6.12
CA GLN A 67 21.42 7.23 -4.95
C GLN A 67 20.70 6.55 -3.79
N ASP A 68 19.44 6.91 -3.56
CA ASP A 68 18.63 6.38 -2.48
C ASP A 68 17.16 6.26 -2.92
N LEU A 69 16.46 5.26 -2.36
CA LEU A 69 15.07 4.95 -2.70
C LEU A 69 14.29 4.60 -1.44
N GLN A 70 13.23 5.36 -1.16
CA GLN A 70 12.35 5.15 -0.02
C GLN A 70 10.89 5.08 -0.47
N TYR A 71 10.16 4.09 0.05
CA TYR A 71 8.72 3.96 -0.16
C TYR A 71 7.99 3.98 1.18
N SER A 72 7.08 4.94 1.34
CA SER A 72 6.27 5.09 2.55
C SER A 72 4.95 5.78 2.23
N GLY A 73 3.86 5.29 2.82
CA GLY A 73 2.54 5.92 2.72
C GLY A 73 2.02 6.09 1.27
N GLY A 74 2.35 5.17 0.36
CA GLY A 74 1.92 5.27 -1.04
C GLY A 74 2.71 6.28 -1.89
N VAL A 75 3.83 6.79 -1.36
CA VAL A 75 4.73 7.72 -2.05
C VAL A 75 6.10 7.10 -2.21
N LEU A 76 6.60 7.07 -3.44
CA LEU A 76 7.97 6.68 -3.77
C LEU A 76 8.84 7.94 -3.84
N THR A 77 9.93 7.96 -3.08
CA THR A 77 10.90 9.05 -3.04
C THR A 77 12.26 8.52 -3.50
N ALA A 78 12.90 9.21 -4.44
CA ALA A 78 14.20 8.86 -4.98
C ALA A 78 15.14 10.07 -4.94
N THR A 79 16.33 9.89 -4.35
CA THR A 79 17.39 10.91 -4.34
C THR A 79 18.28 10.67 -5.55
N LEU A 80 18.47 11.67 -6.41
CA LEU A 80 19.28 11.54 -7.62
C LEU A 80 20.67 12.17 -7.45
N ARG A 81 21.68 11.52 -8.02
CA ARG A 81 23.08 11.97 -8.02
C ARG A 81 23.34 12.92 -9.20
N GLY A 82 24.05 14.01 -8.94
CA GLY A 82 24.79 14.77 -9.97
C GLY A 82 23.94 15.31 -11.12
N ARG A 83 22.82 15.96 -10.82
CA ARG A 83 21.92 16.51 -11.85
C ARG A 83 22.46 17.78 -12.50
N SER A 84 22.32 17.83 -13.83
CA SER A 84 22.53 19.04 -14.64
C SER A 84 21.21 19.76 -14.90
N ARG A 85 21.26 21.07 -15.24
CA ARG A 85 20.06 21.85 -15.61
C ARG A 85 19.28 21.27 -16.79
N GLU A 86 19.97 20.62 -17.72
CA GLU A 86 19.34 19.96 -18.88
C GLU A 86 18.56 18.71 -18.46
N ALA A 87 19.08 17.94 -17.50
CA ALA A 87 18.38 16.81 -16.91
C ALA A 87 17.11 17.26 -16.17
N ASP A 88 17.12 18.44 -15.55
CA ASP A 88 15.94 19.02 -14.90
C ASP A 88 14.86 19.43 -15.90
N ALA A 89 15.25 20.06 -17.03
CA ALA A 89 14.30 20.43 -18.08
C ALA A 89 13.63 19.21 -18.73
N SER A 90 14.43 18.17 -19.02
CA SER A 90 13.92 16.88 -19.52
C SER A 90 12.98 16.22 -18.51
N PHE A 91 13.33 16.26 -17.22
CA PHE A 91 12.48 15.75 -16.16
C PHE A 91 11.13 16.46 -16.10
N VAL A 92 11.08 17.78 -16.25
CA VAL A 92 9.81 18.55 -16.23
C VAL A 92 8.87 18.09 -17.36
N GLN A 93 9.41 17.87 -18.57
CA GLN A 93 8.60 17.33 -19.67
C GLN A 93 8.12 15.90 -19.39
N ALA A 94 9.00 15.05 -18.87
CA ALA A 94 8.65 13.67 -18.52
C ALA A 94 7.62 13.59 -17.38
N ALA A 95 7.70 14.51 -16.41
CA ALA A 95 6.75 14.63 -15.31
C ALA A 95 5.36 15.07 -15.78
N ALA A 96 5.27 15.92 -16.81
CA ALA A 96 3.99 16.24 -17.45
C ALA A 96 3.36 15.00 -18.12
N ALA A 97 4.14 14.19 -18.83
CA ALA A 97 3.63 12.94 -19.39
C ALA A 97 3.26 11.89 -18.30
N SER A 98 3.90 11.95 -17.13
CA SER A 98 3.57 11.12 -15.96
C SER A 98 2.19 11.49 -15.38
N ALA A 99 1.82 12.78 -15.41
CA ALA A 99 0.50 13.25 -15.02
C ALA A 99 -0.64 12.61 -15.84
N ASP A 100 -0.45 12.47 -17.14
CA ASP A 100 -1.43 11.81 -18.04
C ASP A 100 -1.60 10.32 -17.72
N ARG A 101 -0.58 9.70 -17.12
CA ARG A 101 -0.62 8.31 -16.64
C ARG A 101 -1.22 8.16 -15.23
N GLY A 102 -1.72 9.26 -14.64
CA GLY A 102 -2.36 9.26 -13.33
C GLY A 102 -1.38 9.27 -12.17
N PHE A 103 -0.21 9.90 -12.33
CA PHE A 103 0.75 10.10 -11.25
C PHE A 103 0.91 11.58 -10.91
N ASP A 104 1.17 11.87 -9.64
CA ASP A 104 1.69 13.15 -9.19
C ASP A 104 3.20 12.99 -9.03
N THR A 105 3.95 13.71 -9.87
CA THR A 105 5.42 13.63 -9.91
C THR A 105 5.99 15.01 -9.65
N ARG A 106 6.87 15.11 -8.66
CA ARG A 106 7.55 16.36 -8.30
C ARG A 106 9.04 16.14 -8.19
N LEU A 107 9.79 17.15 -8.58
CA LEU A 107 11.22 17.25 -8.36
C LEU A 107 11.50 18.48 -7.53
N GLN A 108 12.26 18.31 -6.45
CA GLN A 108 12.76 19.40 -5.63
C GLN A 108 14.14 19.03 -5.09
N ASP A 109 15.13 19.91 -5.28
CA ASP A 109 16.48 19.75 -4.72
C ASP A 109 17.14 18.38 -5.00
N GLY A 110 16.95 17.85 -6.22
CA GLY A 110 17.49 16.54 -6.62
C GLY A 110 16.69 15.33 -6.12
N VAL A 111 15.59 15.56 -5.39
CA VAL A 111 14.68 14.52 -4.89
C VAL A 111 13.44 14.44 -5.78
N VAL A 112 13.17 13.25 -6.30
CA VAL A 112 11.96 12.92 -7.05
C VAL A 112 10.95 12.28 -6.12
N ARG A 113 9.71 12.76 -6.14
CA ARG A 113 8.57 12.19 -5.42
C ARG A 113 7.51 11.78 -6.41
N ILE A 114 7.04 10.53 -6.31
CA ILE A 114 6.01 9.96 -7.17
C ILE A 114 4.91 9.38 -6.30
N ALA A 115 3.67 9.79 -6.56
CA ALA A 115 2.47 9.24 -5.95
C ALA A 115 1.41 8.97 -7.03
N ARG A 116 0.42 8.13 -6.72
CA ARG A 116 -0.78 8.05 -7.57
C ARG A 116 -1.59 9.33 -7.42
N ARG A 117 -2.01 9.91 -8.54
CA ARG A 117 -2.98 11.01 -8.53
C ARG A 117 -4.30 10.41 -8.05
N GLN A 118 -4.82 10.91 -6.92
CA GLN A 118 -6.15 10.50 -6.48
C GLN A 118 -7.15 11.01 -7.52
N ALA A 119 -8.00 10.12 -8.02
CA ALA A 119 -9.13 10.54 -8.83
C ALA A 119 -10.03 11.38 -7.93
N GLU A 120 -10.20 12.67 -8.25
CA GLU A 120 -11.28 13.45 -7.65
C GLU A 120 -12.62 12.76 -7.97
N PRO A 121 -13.52 12.62 -6.98
CA PRO A 121 -14.83 12.00 -7.17
C PRO A 121 -15.78 12.84 -8.03
#